data_AF-A0A7S2H1E1-F1
#
_entry.id   AF-A0A7S2H1E1-F1
#
_cell.length_a   1.000
_cell.length_b   1.000
_cell.length_c   1.000
_cell.angle_alpha   90.00
_cell.angle_beta   90.00
_cell.angle_gamma   90.00
#
_symmetry.space_group_name_H-M   'P 1'
#
loop_
_entity.id
_entity.type
_entity.pdbx_description
1 polymer ?
#
loop_
_entity_poly.entity_id
_entity_poly.type
_entity_poly.pdbx_seq_one_letter_code
_entity_poly.pdbx_strand_id
1 'polypeptide(L)'
;VSSYLVITNVAKKQNIRNLISSAFAFGIDVVLIVGQPKFELETHAPPGIVELMASGSVGFSIVRLANLGDCVHFLNARKATLYGIEIVDGASSIENINFFSAEPPLQTYH
;
A
#
# COMPACT_ATOMS: atom_id res chain seq x y z
N VAL A 1 6.85 1.17 -14.13
CA VAL A 1 7.07 0.75 -12.73
C VAL A 1 5.77 1.01 -12.01
N SER A 2 5.19 0.02 -11.34
CA SER A 2 3.94 0.22 -10.59
C SER A 2 4.25 0.78 -9.20
N SER A 3 3.40 1.67 -8.74
CA SER A 3 3.42 2.28 -7.42
C SER A 3 2.45 1.56 -6.47
N TYR A 4 2.86 1.40 -5.22
CA TYR A 4 2.13 0.61 -4.22
C TYR A 4 1.89 1.43 -2.95
N LEU A 5 0.69 1.29 -2.38
CA LEU A 5 0.43 1.66 -0.99
C LEU A 5 0.13 0.40 -0.17
N VAL A 6 0.95 0.13 0.84
CA VAL A 6 0.70 -0.95 1.80
C VAL A 6 -0.06 -0.40 3.00
N ILE A 7 -1.26 -0.92 3.25
CA ILE A 7 -2.05 -0.60 4.44
C ILE A 7 -2.02 -1.82 5.35
N THR A 8 -1.24 -1.73 6.42
CA THR A 8 -1.14 -2.75 7.47
C THR A 8 -1.39 -2.12 8.84
N ASN A 9 -1.87 -2.90 9.81
CA ASN A 9 -2.07 -2.47 11.19
C ASN A 9 -2.96 -1.20 11.39
N VAL A 10 -3.86 -0.89 10.45
CA VAL A 10 -4.82 0.22 10.57
C VAL A 10 -6.14 -0.29 11.15
N ALA A 11 -6.48 0.11 12.38
CA ALA A 11 -7.66 -0.40 13.08
C ALA A 11 -9.00 0.19 12.60
N LYS A 12 -9.01 1.46 12.17
CA LYS A 12 -10.25 2.19 11.85
C LYS A 12 -10.59 2.08 10.36
N LYS A 13 -11.79 1.56 10.04
CA LYS A 13 -12.32 1.49 8.67
C LYS A 13 -12.29 2.83 7.93
N GLN A 14 -12.63 3.91 8.63
CA GLN A 14 -12.57 5.26 8.04
C GLN A 14 -11.15 5.67 7.62
N ASN A 15 -10.12 5.25 8.37
CA ASN A 15 -8.74 5.54 8.01
C ASN A 15 -8.33 4.76 6.77
N ILE A 16 -8.70 3.48 6.67
CA ILE A 16 -8.47 2.66 5.47
C ILE A 16 -9.14 3.32 4.26
N ARG A 17 -10.40 3.75 4.40
CA ARG A 17 -11.14 4.45 3.34
C ARG A 17 -10.41 5.72 2.87
N ASN A 18 -9.99 6.56 3.82
CA ASN A 18 -9.29 7.80 3.50
C ASN A 18 -7.95 7.52 2.80
N LEU A 19 -7.20 6.51 3.25
CA LEU A 19 -5.94 6.11 2.62
C LEU A 19 -6.16 5.59 1.19
N ILE A 20 -7.23 4.84 0.93
CA ILE A 20 -7.60 4.42 -0.44
C ILE A 20 -7.92 5.64 -1.31
N SER A 21 -8.71 6.59 -0.80
CA SER A 21 -9.01 7.84 -1.52
C SER A 21 -7.75 8.62 -1.85
N SER A 22 -6.83 8.76 -0.89
CA SER A 22 -5.55 9.43 -1.11
C SER A 22 -4.70 8.70 -2.13
N ALA A 23 -4.58 7.37 -2.04
CA ALA A 23 -3.83 6.56 -3.00
C ALA A 23 -4.32 6.79 -4.43
N PHE A 24 -5.64 6.75 -4.63
CA PHE A 24 -6.27 7.00 -5.92
C PHE A 24 -5.99 8.42 -6.43
N ALA A 25 -6.12 9.44 -5.56
CA ALA A 25 -5.87 10.83 -5.93
C ALA A 25 -4.39 11.11 -6.28
N PHE A 26 -3.45 10.41 -5.65
CA PHE A 26 -2.02 10.51 -5.95
C PHE A 26 -1.57 9.62 -7.12
N GLY A 27 -2.49 8.89 -7.76
CA GLY A 27 -2.15 8.04 -8.90
C GLY A 27 -1.39 6.77 -8.53
N ILE A 28 -1.57 6.25 -7.31
CA ILE A 28 -1.01 4.95 -6.91
C ILE A 28 -1.70 3.85 -7.71
N ASP A 29 -0.95 2.88 -8.24
CA ASP A 29 -1.53 1.81 -9.09
C ASP A 29 -2.22 0.71 -8.27
N VAL A 30 -1.63 0.34 -7.12
CA VAL A 30 -2.10 -0.81 -6.34
C VAL A 30 -2.10 -0.51 -4.84
N VAL A 31 -3.24 -0.69 -4.19
CA VAL A 31 -3.34 -0.72 -2.73
C VAL A 31 -3.31 -2.15 -2.23
N LEU A 32 -2.36 -2.46 -1.34
CA LEU A 32 -2.24 -3.75 -0.66
C LEU A 32 -2.83 -3.63 0.74
N ILE A 33 -3.97 -4.29 0.98
CA ILE A 33 -4.60 -4.41 2.28
C ILE A 33 -4.07 -5.66 2.98
N VAL A 34 -3.24 -5.47 4.01
CA VAL A 34 -2.47 -6.56 4.65
C VAL A 34 -2.98 -6.84 6.05
N GLY A 35 -3.25 -8.11 6.36
CA GLY A 35 -3.61 -8.53 7.72
C GLY A 35 -4.97 -8.03 8.21
N GLN A 36 -5.88 -7.67 7.28
CA GLN A 36 -7.22 -7.17 7.60
C GLN A 36 -8.30 -8.19 7.16
N PRO A 37 -8.57 -9.23 7.97
CA PRO A 37 -9.54 -10.27 7.61
C PRO A 37 -10.97 -9.72 7.48
N LYS A 38 -11.29 -8.67 8.25
CA LYS A 38 -12.59 -7.99 8.23
C LYS A 38 -12.71 -6.90 7.18
N PHE A 39 -11.71 -6.70 6.33
CA PHE A 39 -11.82 -5.73 5.23
C PHE A 39 -12.76 -6.26 4.15
N GLU A 40 -13.70 -5.41 3.75
CA GLU A 40 -14.67 -5.66 2.70
C GLU A 40 -14.61 -4.50 1.71
N LEU A 41 -14.41 -4.82 0.43
CA LEU A 41 -14.23 -3.82 -0.62
C LEU A 41 -15.46 -2.89 -0.71
N GLU A 42 -16.65 -3.48 -0.80
CA GLU A 42 -17.93 -2.77 -0.97
C GLU A 42 -18.26 -1.80 0.17
N THR A 43 -17.82 -2.11 1.41
CA THR A 43 -18.20 -1.32 2.59
C THR A 43 -17.07 -0.45 3.11
N HIS A 44 -15.80 -0.76 2.85
CA HIS A 44 -14.66 0.00 3.39
C HIS A 44 -13.96 0.86 2.35
N ALA A 45 -14.04 0.52 1.06
CA ALA A 45 -13.51 1.39 0.01
C ALA A 45 -14.52 2.50 -0.37
N PRO A 46 -14.05 3.60 -0.99
CA PRO A 46 -14.92 4.63 -1.54
C PRO A 46 -15.77 4.09 -2.71
N PRO A 47 -17.11 4.21 -2.69
CA PRO A 47 -17.98 3.60 -3.71
C PRO A 47 -17.64 3.99 -5.15
N GLY A 48 -17.39 5.28 -5.42
CA GLY A 48 -17.04 5.73 -6.77
C GLY A 48 -15.71 5.15 -7.29
N ILE A 49 -14.76 4.82 -6.40
CA ILE A 49 -13.52 4.14 -6.81
C ILE A 49 -13.81 2.68 -7.14
N VAL A 50 -14.67 2.01 -6.35
CA VAL A 50 -15.07 0.62 -6.62
C VAL A 50 -15.77 0.51 -7.98
N GLU A 51 -16.67 1.44 -8.29
CA GLU A 51 -17.34 1.50 -9.59
C GLU A 51 -16.35 1.69 -10.75
N LEU A 52 -15.40 2.62 -10.62
CA LEU A 52 -14.36 2.87 -11.63
C LEU A 52 -13.43 1.66 -11.82
N MET A 53 -13.08 0.96 -10.74
CA MET A 53 -12.30 -0.27 -10.80
C MET A 53 -13.08 -1.37 -11.54
N ALA A 54 -14.36 -1.55 -11.22
CA ALA A 54 -15.22 -2.56 -11.81
C ALA A 54 -15.47 -2.31 -13.31
N SER A 55 -15.53 -1.04 -13.74
CA SER A 55 -15.68 -0.68 -15.15
C SER A 55 -14.39 -0.85 -15.97
N GLY A 56 -13.24 -1.05 -15.32
CA GLY A 56 -11.93 -1.09 -15.99
C GLY A 56 -11.49 0.26 -16.55
N SER A 57 -12.13 1.36 -16.14
CA SER A 57 -11.82 2.72 -16.62
C SER A 57 -10.54 3.29 -15.99
N VAL A 58 -10.01 2.64 -14.96
CA VAL A 58 -8.82 3.06 -14.23
C VAL A 58 -7.86 1.88 -14.05
N GLY A 59 -6.55 2.15 -14.07
CA GLY A 59 -5.49 1.18 -13.76
C GLY A 59 -5.30 0.93 -12.25
N PHE A 60 -6.28 1.27 -11.42
CA PHE A 60 -6.22 1.18 -9.96
C PHE A 60 -6.71 -0.18 -9.48
N SER A 61 -6.02 -0.78 -8.52
CA SER A 61 -6.46 -2.05 -7.93
C SER A 61 -6.28 -2.12 -6.42
N ILE A 62 -7.13 -2.90 -5.76
CA ILE A 62 -7.03 -3.19 -4.33
C ILE A 62 -6.86 -4.70 -4.17
N VAL A 63 -5.77 -5.12 -3.55
CA VAL A 63 -5.42 -6.53 -3.33
C VAL A 63 -5.36 -6.80 -1.83
N ARG A 64 -5.94 -7.92 -1.40
CA ARG A 64 -5.89 -8.37 0.00
C ARG A 64 -4.81 -9.42 0.17
N LEU A 65 -3.98 -9.27 1.19
CA LEU A 65 -2.95 -10.22 1.57
C LEU A 65 -3.12 -10.60 3.05
N ALA A 66 -2.90 -11.88 3.37
CA ALA A 66 -3.24 -12.39 4.69
C ALA A 66 -2.29 -11.86 5.78
N ASN A 67 -1.02 -11.65 5.44
CA ASN A 67 0.02 -11.21 6.37
C ASN A 67 1.13 -10.43 5.65
N LEU A 68 2.05 -9.84 6.44
CA LEU A 68 3.16 -9.05 5.91
C LEU A 68 4.16 -9.88 5.09
N GLY A 69 4.36 -11.15 5.44
CA GLY A 69 5.21 -12.07 4.67
C GLY A 69 4.72 -12.24 3.23
N ASP A 70 3.41 -12.44 3.03
CA ASP A 70 2.80 -12.52 1.71
C ASP A 70 2.97 -11.21 0.93
N CYS A 71 2.89 -10.07 1.62
CA CYS A 71 3.13 -8.74 1.04
C CYS A 71 4.56 -8.57 0.55
N VAL A 72 5.54 -8.92 1.37
CA VAL A 72 6.96 -8.87 1.00
C VAL A 72 7.23 -9.79 -0.19
N HIS A 73 6.68 -11.01 -0.20
CA HIS A 73 6.81 -11.92 -1.33
C HIS A 73 6.19 -11.33 -2.61
N PHE A 74 4.99 -10.76 -2.51
CA PHE A 74 4.28 -10.12 -3.62
C PHE A 74 5.08 -8.96 -4.23
N LEU A 75 5.69 -8.12 -3.40
CA LEU A 75 6.48 -6.96 -3.83
C LEU A 75 7.85 -7.37 -4.40
N ASN A 76 8.53 -8.33 -3.77
CA ASN A 76 9.81 -8.85 -4.24
C ASN A 76 9.70 -9.49 -5.63
N ALA A 77 8.64 -10.26 -5.89
CA ALA A 77 8.37 -10.83 -7.22
C ALA A 77 8.23 -9.75 -8.31
N ARG A 78 7.92 -8.50 -7.92
CA ARG A 78 7.75 -7.34 -8.80
C ARG A 78 8.93 -6.37 -8.74
N LYS A 79 10.01 -6.73 -8.01
CA LYS A 79 11.19 -5.89 -7.78
C LYS A 79 10.81 -4.51 -7.21
N ALA A 80 9.79 -4.47 -6.38
CA ALA A 80 9.36 -3.24 -5.70
C ALA A 80 10.08 -3.12 -4.35
N THR A 81 10.68 -1.95 -4.11
CA THR A 81 11.27 -1.61 -2.82
C THR A 81 10.16 -1.22 -1.84
N LEU A 82 10.16 -1.83 -0.65
CA LEU A 82 9.21 -1.51 0.41
C LEU A 82 9.86 -0.57 1.42
N TYR A 83 9.19 0.54 1.74
CA TYR A 83 9.62 1.50 2.76
C TYR A 83 8.63 1.46 3.92
N GLY A 84 9.12 1.13 5.12
CA GLY A 84 8.33 1.20 6.35
C GLY A 84 8.31 2.63 6.90
N ILE A 85 7.16 3.08 7.41
CA ILE A 85 7.03 4.35 8.11
C ILE A 85 6.81 4.05 9.59
N GLU A 86 7.87 4.20 10.38
CA GLU A 86 7.86 3.87 11.81
C GLU A 86 8.51 5.00 12.62
N ILE A 87 7.95 5.28 13.80
CA ILE A 87 8.55 6.20 14.77
C ILE A 87 9.41 5.35 15.70
N VAL A 88 10.70 5.23 15.37
CA VAL A 88 11.70 4.50 16.15
C VAL A 88 12.98 5.33 16.25
N ASP A 89 13.76 5.10 17.31
CA ASP A 89 15.09 5.70 17.42
C ASP A 89 15.97 5.26 16.25
N GLY A 90 16.55 6.21 15.53
CA GLY A 90 17.37 5.96 14.35
C GLY A 90 16.60 5.92 13.01
N ALA A 91 15.29 6.20 12.99
CA ALA A 91 14.55 6.38 11.75
C ALA A 91 15.15 7.53 10.91
N SER A 92 15.30 7.30 9.60
CA SER A 92 15.75 8.33 8.65
C SER A 92 14.59 9.21 8.22
N SER A 93 14.83 10.52 8.09
CA SER A 93 13.82 11.43 7.51
C SER A 93 13.47 11.01 6.08
N ILE A 94 12.19 11.04 5.76
CA ILE A 94 11.68 10.75 4.41
C ILE A 94 12.28 11.68 3.35
N GLU A 95 12.61 12.91 3.74
CA GLU A 95 13.21 13.93 2.86
C GLU A 95 14.63 13.56 2.42
N ASN A 96 15.30 12.67 3.16
CA ASN A 96 16.65 12.22 2.86
C ASN A 96 16.68 10.95 2.01
N ILE A 97 15.52 10.37 1.70
CA ILE A 97 15.43 9.13 0.92
C ILE A 97 15.33 9.48 -0.56
N ASN A 98 16.29 9.01 -1.36
CA ASN A 98 16.18 9.06 -2.81
C ASN A 98 15.37 7.86 -3.31
N PHE A 99 14.04 8.02 -3.36
CA PHE A 99 13.09 7.00 -3.83
C PHE A 99 13.32 6.53 -5.27
N PHE A 100 14.12 7.27 -6.05
CA PHE A 100 14.43 6.98 -7.45
C PHE A 100 15.85 6.44 -7.66
N SER A 101 16.61 6.24 -6.58
CA SER A 101 17.92 5.59 -6.65
C SER A 101 17.78 4.08 -6.84
N ALA A 102 18.69 3.49 -7.64
CA ALA A 102 18.63 2.09 -8.06
C ALA A 102 19.02 1.09 -6.95
N GLU A 103 19.53 1.57 -5.81
CA GLU A 103 19.92 0.71 -4.70
C GLU A 103 18.80 0.68 -3.64
N PRO A 104 18.14 -0.47 -3.41
CA PRO A 104 17.19 -0.57 -2.32
C PRO A 104 17.94 -0.36 -0.99
N PRO A 105 17.37 0.41 -0.03
CA PRO A 105 17.97 0.51 1.30
C PRO A 105 18.02 -0.90 1.92
N LEU A 106 19.18 -1.24 2.47
CA LEU A 106 19.37 -2.46 3.25
C LEU A 106 18.55 -2.33 4.55
N GLN A 107 17.29 -2.76 4.53
CA GLN A 107 16.51 -2.96 5.75
C GLN A 107 16.00 -4.40 5.79
N THR A 108 16.56 -5.18 6.70
CA THR A 108 16.04 -6.48 7.12
C THR A 108 14.82 -6.27 8.00
N TYR A 109 13.67 -6.74 7.54
CA TYR A 109 12.47 -6.87 8.38
C TYR A 109 12.73 -7.98 9.41
N HIS A 110 12.81 -7.62 10.69
CA HIS A 110 12.91 -8.55 11.82
C HIS A 110 11.52 -8.88 12.38
#